data_AF-A0A2E1BK62-F1
#
_entry.id   AF-A0A2E1BK62-F1
#
_cell.length_a   1.000
_cell.length_b   1.000
_cell.length_c   1.000
_cell.angle_alpha   90.00
_cell.angle_beta   90.00
_cell.angle_gamma   90.00
#
_symmetry.space_group_name_H-M   'P 1'
#
loop_
_entity.id
_entity.type
_entity.pdbx_description
1 polymer ?
#
loop_
_entity_poly.entity_id
_entity_poly.type
_entity_poly.pdbx_seq_one_letter_code
_entity_poly.pdbx_strand_id
1 'polypeptide(L)' 'MEVQGKIKLVGNVQEITDSFRKRELIIVTQEQYPQTLCVEFVQDKTDLLNDFQEGQEVKIGINLRGRE' A
#
# COMPACT_ATOMS: atom_id res chain seq x y z
N MET A 1 1.65 12.18 -5.52
CA MET A 1 0.26 12.17 -5.02
C MET A 1 0.26 11.61 -3.62
N GLU A 2 -0.67 12.01 -2.77
CA GLU A 2 -0.77 11.50 -1.40
C GLU A 2 -2.20 11.01 -1.16
N VAL A 3 -2.33 9.86 -0.52
CA VAL A 3 -3.62 9.25 -0.19
C VAL A 3 -3.65 9.01 1.31
N GLN A 4 -4.76 9.38 1.96
CA GLN A 4 -4.97 9.14 3.39
C GLN A 4 -6.14 8.18 3.57
N GLY A 5 -5.97 7.22 4.46
CA GLY A 5 -7.00 6.21 4.69
C GLY A 5 -6.71 5.32 5.88
N LYS A 6 -7.69 4.48 6.20
CA LYS A 6 -7.59 3.45 7.22
C LYS A 6 -7.19 2.12 6.58
N ILE A 7 -6.20 1.44 7.15
CA ILE A 7 -5.80 0.11 6.69
C ILE A 7 -6.96 -0.85 6.91
N LYS A 8 -7.38 -1.49 5.83
CA LYS A 8 -8.39 -2.54 5.86
C LYS A 8 -7.75 -3.93 5.88
N LEU A 9 -6.63 -4.11 5.18
CA LEU A 9 -5.91 -5.36 5.12
C LEU A 9 -4.44 -5.09 4.77
N VAL A 10 -3.51 -5.74 5.48
CA VAL A 10 -2.11 -5.83 5.08
C VAL A 10 -1.87 -7.21 4.50
N GLY A 11 -1.60 -7.28 3.20
CA GLY A 11 -1.30 -8.54 2.52
C GLY A 11 0.05 -9.12 2.93
N ASN A 12 0.31 -10.36 2.51
CA ASN A 12 1.62 -10.99 2.67
C ASN A 12 2.60 -10.52 1.58
N VAL A 13 3.91 -10.63 1.86
CA VAL A 13 4.95 -10.42 0.85
C VAL A 13 4.85 -11.54 -0.19
N GLN A 14 4.74 -11.16 -1.47
CA GLN A 14 4.75 -12.07 -2.61
C GLN A 14 6.06 -11.87 -3.37
N GLU A 15 6.83 -12.94 -3.54
CA GLU A 15 8.03 -12.97 -4.38
C GLU A 15 7.62 -13.37 -5.81
N ILE A 16 7.64 -12.41 -6.73
CA ILE A 16 7.27 -12.65 -8.14
C ILE A 16 8.47 -13.19 -8.91
N THR A 17 9.66 -12.69 -8.58
CA THR A 17 10.96 -13.21 -9.04
C THR A 17 11.98 -13.08 -7.91
N ASP A 18 13.13 -13.77 -8.02
CA ASP A 18 14.25 -13.65 -7.08
C ASP A 18 14.68 -12.20 -6.79
N SER A 19 14.44 -11.26 -7.72
CA SER A 19 14.81 -9.85 -7.58
C SER A 19 13.61 -8.92 -7.40
N PHE A 20 12.38 -9.45 -7.42
CA PHE A 20 11.17 -8.66 -7.34
C PHE A 20 10.16 -9.26 -6.36
N ARG A 21 10.07 -8.60 -5.21
CA ARG A 21 9.02 -8.80 -4.22
C ARG A 21 8.01 -7.66 -4.27
N LYS A 22 6.75 -7.98 -4.04
CA LYS A 22 5.67 -7.02 -3.87
C LYS A 22 4.82 -7.35 -2.65
N ARG A 23 4.12 -6.36 -2.12
CA ARG A 23 3.18 -6.52 -1.01
C ARG A 23 2.01 -5.57 -1.20
N GLU A 24 0.82 -6.10 -1.02
CA GLU A 24 -0.42 -5.37 -1.21
C GLU A 24 -0.90 -4.78 0.12
N LEU A 25 -1.36 -3.53 0.07
CA LEU A 25 -2.00 -2.84 1.18
C LEU A 25 -3.37 -2.35 0.72
N ILE A 26 -4.43 -2.84 1.36
CA ILE A 26 -5.78 -2.36 1.11
C ILE A 26 -6.09 -1.28 2.13
N ILE A 27 -6.42 -0.08 1.65
CA ILE A 27 -6.88 1.03 2.49
C ILE A 27 -8.27 1.49 2.07
N VAL A 28 -8.98 2.11 3.01
CA VAL A 28 -10.23 2.81 2.74
C VAL A 28 -10.01 4.30 2.97
N THR A 29 -10.27 5.13 1.97
CA THR A 29 -10.12 6.59 2.09
C THR A 29 -11.13 7.15 3.10
N GLN A 30 -10.75 8.23 3.78
CA GLN A 30 -11.60 8.91 4.77
C GLN A 30 -12.29 10.15 4.20
N GLU A 31 -12.72 10.07 2.95
CA GLU A 31 -13.42 11.17 2.28
C GLU A 31 -14.93 10.98 2.37
N GLN A 32 -15.69 11.98 1.93
CA GLN A 32 -17.16 11.92 1.91
C GLN A 32 -17.70 10.66 1.18
N TYR A 33 -16.94 10.16 0.22
CA TYR A 33 -17.21 8.90 -0.48
C TYR A 33 -16.02 7.96 -0.29
N PRO A 34 -16.04 7.11 0.77
CA PRO A 34 -14.93 6.21 1.04
C PRO A 34 -14.74 5.24 -0.12
N GLN A 35 -13.53 5.20 -0.66
CA GLN A 35 -13.13 4.26 -1.69
C GLN A 35 -12.12 3.27 -1.13
N THR A 36 -12.27 2.01 -1.52
CA THR A 36 -11.25 0.99 -1.21
C THR A 36 -10.18 1.05 -2.29
N LEU A 37 -8.95 1.36 -1.89
CA LEU A 37 -7.80 1.42 -2.78
C LEU A 37 -6.85 0.27 -2.44
N CYS A 38 -6.39 -0.43 -3.47
CA CYS A 38 -5.28 -1.38 -3.35
C CYS A 38 -4.00 -0.65 -3.74
N VAL A 39 -3.03 -0.63 -2.83
CA VAL A 39 -1.71 -0.03 -3.06
C VAL A 39 -0.67 -1.14 -3.02
N GLU A 40 0.10 -1.25 -4.09
CA GLU A 40 1.21 -2.21 -4.17
C GLU A 40 2.53 -1.53 -3.82
N PHE A 41 3.18 -2.06 -2.80
CA PHE A 41 4.55 -1.72 -2.44
C PHE A 41 5.49 -2.76 -3.04
N VAL A 42 6.64 -2.31 -3.53
CA VAL A 42 7.61 -3.16 -4.22
C VAL A 42 8.97 -3.09 -3.54
N GLN A 43 9.77 -4.15 -3.69
CA GLN A 43 11.16 -4.23 -3.25
C GLN A 43 11.32 -3.84 -1.77
N ASP A 44 12.21 -2.91 -1.43
CA ASP A 44 12.54 -2.50 -0.06
C ASP A 44 11.35 -1.89 0.70
N LYS A 45 10.33 -1.44 -0.02
CA LYS A 45 9.15 -0.84 0.58
C LYS A 45 8.16 -1.88 1.11
N THR A 46 8.33 -3.17 0.80
CA THR A 46 7.46 -4.22 1.36
C THR A 46 7.67 -4.43 2.85
N ASP A 47 8.89 -4.21 3.35
CA ASP A 47 9.22 -4.37 4.76
C ASP A 47 8.68 -3.22 5.62
N LEU A 48 8.48 -2.03 5.04
CA LEU A 48 7.86 -0.90 5.75
C LEU A 48 6.47 -1.26 6.26
N LEU A 49 5.75 -2.13 5.56
CA LEU A 49 4.41 -2.57 5.95
C LEU A 49 4.39 -3.50 7.17
N ASN A 50 5.55 -3.97 7.66
CA ASN A 50 5.63 -4.83 8.85
C ASN A 50 5.22 -4.13 10.14
N ASP A 51 5.42 -2.81 10.22
CA ASP A 51 5.10 -2.00 11.40
C ASP A 51 3.65 -1.50 11.41
N PHE A 52 2.85 -1.84 10.39
CA PHE A 52 1.48 -1.38 10.25
C PHE A 52 0.46 -2.50 10.46
N GLN A 53 -0.69 -2.14 11.03
CA GLN A 53 -1.72 -3.09 11.39
C GLN A 53 -3.09 -2.70 10.81
N GLU A 54 -3.97 -3.68 10.68
CA GLU A 54 -5.36 -3.45 10.28
C GLU A 54 -6.05 -2.48 11.23
N GLY A 55 -6.78 -1.53 10.67
CA GLY A 55 -7.46 -0.48 11.42
C GLY A 55 -6.61 0.74 11.74
N GLN A 56 -5.32 0.77 11.40
CA GLN A 56 -4.48 1.95 11.59
C GLN A 56 -4.75 3.00 10.51
N GLU A 57 -4.71 4.27 10.90
CA GLU A 57 -4.78 5.40 9.96
C GLU A 57 -3.40 5.69 9.41
N VAL A 58 -3.30 5.75 8.07
CA VAL A 58 -2.02 5.93 7.37
C VAL A 58 -2.15 6.94 6.25
N LYS A 59 -1.03 7.62 5.99
CA LYS A 59 -0.84 8.50 4.83
C LYS A 59 0.19 7.85 3.91
N ILE A 60 -0.20 7.60 2.67
CA ILE A 60 0.62 6.96 1.65
C ILE A 60 1.04 8.00 0.62
N GLY A 61 2.34 8.20 0.46
CA GLY A 61 2.90 8.96 -0.63
C GLY A 61 3.12 8.07 -1.86
N ILE A 62 2.48 8.41 -2.98
CA ILE A 62 2.61 7.71 -4.26
C ILE A 62 3.37 8.59 -5.23
N ASN A 63 4.52 8.09 -5.70
CA ASN A 63 5.22 8.68 -6.83
C ASN A 63 4.64 8.14 -8.13
N LEU A 64 4.12 9.03 -8.97
CA LEU A 64 3.71 8.67 -10.32
C LEU A 64 4.96 8.58 -11.19
N ARG A 65 5.24 7.40 -11.72
CA ARG A 65 6.29 7.19 -12.70
C ARG A 65 5.65 6.73 -13.99
N GLY A 66 5.64 7.59 -15.00
CA GLY A 66 5.28 7.19 -16.35
C GLY A 66 6.29 6.18 -16.87
N ARG A 67 5.79 5.07 -17.42
CA ARG A 67 6.54 4.26 -18.37
C ARG A 67 5.98 4.63 -19.73
N GLU A 68 6.65 5.54 -20.41
CA GLU A 68 6.60 5.57 -21.88
C GLU A 68 7.53 4.48 -22.41
#